data_AF-A0A4W5PTV3-F1
#
_entry.id   AF-A0A4W5PTV3-F1
#
_cell.length_a   1.000
_cell.length_b   1.000
_cell.length_c   1.000
_cell.angle_alpha   90.00
_cell.angle_beta   90.00
_cell.angle_gamma   90.00
#
_symmetry.space_group_name_H-M   'P 1'
#
loop_
_entity.id
_entity.type
_entity.pdbx_description
1 polymer ?
#
loop_
_entity_poly.entity_id
_entity_poly.type
_entity_poly.pdbx_seq_one_letter_code
_entity_poly.pdbx_strand_id
1 'polypeptide(L)'
;LLCLSLPQAGLPEEVMEDNKGGEERPKWNNKAEYLLTCIGFAVGVGNVWRFPYLCQIYGGGAFLIPYLIALVFQGLPLLYLELAIGQRLRMGSIGVWNSISPYLGGVGVASMVVSFSVCLFYNTIVAWVLWYLFNSFQEPLPWSQCPLNHNNTGMKRFEYIMAFGGLISFSSYNSQKNDCERDAVVVGVINSATSIYASIPIFAILGFKAHTNYVTCLNGNILELTNEFDISDMNITVENYQQWFDSLNGTHPSRVSNLNLKTCDMQTFLDQSASGTGLAFIVFTEAVISMPGSQVWAVLFFVMLFSLGLSSMFGNLEGVLTPLHDLKLVPKWMPNELFTAIICLVLFLVALIFCLGSGNYWLEIFNSYVGSIPFLIIAFFEIIAVVYIYGIGRFSDDLEFMTGRRPNIFWKVCWLVISPLMLQLRFLILILSVQVNFPDTEVLPYPDWVFAICVLLSSVPVISIPLVAIYRLICNMSRRHYKDSCTGDIADKNEVKWITVCLH
;
A
#
# COMPACT_ATOMS: atom_id res chain seq x y z
N LEU A 1 1.59 13.01 -52.35
CA LEU A 1 1.47 12.63 -50.93
C LEU A 1 0.26 11.71 -50.84
N LEU A 2 0.36 10.55 -50.18
CA LEU A 2 -0.72 9.55 -50.10
C LEU A 2 -1.19 9.43 -48.65
N CYS A 3 -2.48 9.71 -48.42
CA CYS A 3 -3.13 9.38 -47.15
C CYS A 3 -3.44 7.87 -47.13
N LEU A 4 -2.77 7.10 -46.27
CA LEU A 4 -3.14 5.72 -45.99
C LEU A 4 -4.19 5.69 -44.87
N SER A 5 -5.46 5.79 -45.27
CA SER A 5 -6.60 5.52 -44.38
C SER A 5 -6.60 4.04 -43.99
N LEU A 6 -6.20 3.73 -42.76
CA LEU A 6 -6.39 2.40 -42.18
C LEU A 6 -7.90 2.07 -42.12
N PRO A 7 -8.33 0.86 -42.50
CA PRO A 7 -9.73 0.48 -42.39
C PRO A 7 -10.18 0.47 -40.93
N GLN A 8 -11.23 1.23 -40.61
CA GLN A 8 -11.99 1.01 -39.38
C GLN A 8 -12.73 -0.33 -39.52
N ALA A 9 -12.20 -1.37 -38.87
CA ALA A 9 -12.92 -2.62 -38.70
C ALA A 9 -14.09 -2.37 -37.73
N GLY A 10 -15.26 -2.05 -38.30
CA GLY A 10 -16.51 -1.99 -37.55
C GLY A 10 -16.80 -3.37 -36.96
N LEU A 11 -16.69 -3.49 -35.64
CA LEU A 11 -17.33 -4.59 -34.93
C LEU A 11 -18.85 -4.40 -35.07
N PRO A 12 -19.63 -5.47 -35.30
CA PRO A 12 -21.07 -5.36 -35.34
C PRO A 12 -21.61 -4.90 -34.00
N GLU A 13 -22.72 -4.15 -34.01
CA GLU A 13 -23.52 -3.89 -32.81
C GLU A 13 -24.25 -5.16 -32.39
N GLU A 14 -23.52 -6.12 -31.82
CA GLU A 14 -24.15 -7.15 -31.00
C GLU A 14 -24.77 -6.48 -29.77
N VAL A 15 -26.09 -6.34 -29.83
CA VAL A 15 -26.93 -6.05 -28.67
C VAL A 15 -26.53 -7.03 -27.57
N MET A 16 -26.07 -6.51 -26.44
CA MET A 16 -25.83 -7.32 -25.25
C MET A 16 -27.18 -7.78 -24.69
N GLU A 17 -27.74 -8.84 -25.27
CA GLU A 17 -28.78 -9.62 -24.63
C GLU A 17 -28.27 -10.12 -23.28
N ASP A 18 -29.14 -10.00 -22.28
CA ASP A 18 -28.89 -10.44 -20.92
C ASP A 18 -28.62 -11.96 -20.92
N ASN A 19 -27.36 -12.33 -20.74
CA ASN A 19 -26.85 -13.68 -21.06
C ASN A 19 -27.16 -14.67 -19.93
N LYS A 20 -28.43 -15.10 -19.89
CA LYS A 20 -29.10 -15.94 -18.87
C LYS A 20 -28.56 -17.39 -18.73
N GLY A 21 -27.30 -17.62 -19.07
CA GLY A 21 -26.57 -18.88 -18.85
C GLY A 21 -25.28 -18.73 -18.02
N GLY A 22 -24.92 -17.51 -17.60
CA GLY A 22 -23.85 -17.26 -16.62
C GLY A 22 -24.37 -17.30 -15.19
N GLU A 23 -23.51 -17.67 -14.24
CA GLU A 23 -23.80 -17.49 -12.81
C GLU A 23 -23.92 -16.00 -12.50
N GLU A 24 -25.03 -15.60 -11.85
CA GLU A 24 -25.33 -14.19 -11.66
C GLU A 24 -24.37 -13.59 -10.63
N ARG A 25 -23.53 -12.63 -11.05
CA ARG A 25 -22.52 -12.02 -10.16
C ARG A 25 -23.15 -11.44 -8.90
N PRO A 26 -22.50 -11.58 -7.72
CA PRO A 26 -23.00 -11.03 -6.47
C PRO A 26 -23.12 -9.51 -6.54
N LYS A 27 -24.03 -8.98 -5.73
CA LYS A 27 -24.44 -7.57 -5.70
C LYS A 27 -24.42 -7.09 -4.24
N TRP A 28 -24.00 -5.85 -4.01
CA TRP A 28 -24.11 -5.21 -2.69
C TRP A 28 -25.57 -5.10 -2.25
N ASN A 29 -25.85 -5.32 -0.97
CA ASN A 29 -27.21 -5.22 -0.42
C ASN A 29 -27.67 -3.76 -0.35
N ASN A 30 -26.73 -2.83 -0.09
CA ASN A 30 -26.99 -1.39 -0.09
C ASN A 30 -25.72 -0.58 -0.41
N LYS A 31 -25.88 0.73 -0.72
CA LYS A 31 -24.75 1.61 -1.07
C LYS A 31 -23.83 1.96 0.11
N ALA A 32 -24.32 1.92 1.35
CA ALA A 32 -23.49 2.21 2.52
C ALA A 32 -22.49 1.08 2.78
N GLU A 33 -22.89 -0.17 2.60
CA GLU A 33 -22.04 -1.37 2.65
C GLU A 33 -20.87 -1.26 1.66
N TYR A 34 -21.14 -0.99 0.38
CA TYR A 34 -20.10 -0.74 -0.63
C TYR A 34 -19.15 0.41 -0.24
N LEU A 35 -19.70 1.55 0.17
CA LEU A 35 -18.88 2.72 0.55
C LEU A 35 -18.01 2.44 1.77
N LEU A 36 -18.54 1.77 2.80
CA LEU A 36 -17.80 1.41 4.00
C LEU A 36 -16.69 0.39 3.70
N THR A 37 -16.93 -0.58 2.82
CA THR A 37 -15.88 -1.52 2.37
C THR A 37 -14.77 -0.80 1.59
N CYS A 38 -15.11 0.10 0.67
CA CYS A 38 -14.11 0.90 -0.06
C CYS A 38 -13.33 1.87 0.85
N ILE A 39 -13.98 2.50 1.83
CA ILE A 39 -13.31 3.34 2.84
C ILE A 39 -12.40 2.48 3.73
N GLY A 40 -12.88 1.33 4.22
CA GLY A 40 -12.11 0.42 5.07
C GLY A 40 -10.94 -0.28 4.36
N PHE A 41 -10.95 -0.32 3.03
CA PHE A 41 -9.80 -0.74 2.24
C PHE A 41 -8.81 0.41 1.98
N ALA A 42 -9.30 1.61 1.70
CA ALA A 42 -8.47 2.79 1.45
C ALA A 42 -7.78 3.31 2.73
N VAL A 43 -8.47 3.25 3.86
CA VAL A 43 -7.96 3.55 5.20
C VAL A 43 -7.46 2.26 5.82
N GLY A 44 -6.13 2.15 5.96
CA GLY A 44 -5.48 1.01 6.60
C GLY A 44 -4.52 1.47 7.69
N VAL A 45 -3.70 0.55 8.21
CA VAL A 45 -2.80 0.89 9.32
C VAL A 45 -1.70 1.89 8.91
N GLY A 46 -1.40 1.99 7.61
CA GLY A 46 -0.50 3.01 7.04
C GLY A 46 -0.88 4.45 7.36
N ASN A 47 -2.17 4.75 7.54
CA ASN A 47 -2.67 6.07 7.92
C ASN A 47 -2.22 6.49 9.33
N VAL A 48 -2.06 5.51 10.24
CA VAL A 48 -1.68 5.74 11.64
C VAL A 48 -0.18 6.03 11.77
N TRP A 49 0.64 5.50 10.86
CA TRP A 49 2.07 5.38 11.12
C TRP A 49 3.01 5.81 9.99
N ARG A 50 2.64 5.58 8.73
CA ARG A 50 3.47 5.93 7.57
C ARG A 50 3.25 7.37 7.18
N PHE A 51 2.01 7.84 7.21
CA PHE A 51 1.68 9.23 6.91
C PHE A 51 2.27 10.23 7.92
N PRO A 52 2.18 10.04 9.26
CA PRO A 52 2.81 10.96 10.21
C PRO A 52 4.34 10.98 10.10
N TYR A 53 4.98 9.81 9.94
CA TYR A 53 6.43 9.73 9.76
C TYR A 53 6.90 10.46 8.48
N LEU A 54 6.25 10.21 7.34
CA LEU A 54 6.57 10.91 6.08
C LEU A 54 6.32 12.42 6.19
N CYS A 55 5.28 12.82 6.93
CA CYS A 55 5.00 14.23 7.24
C CYS A 55 6.16 14.86 8.02
N GLN A 56 6.66 14.21 9.09
CA GLN A 56 7.79 14.73 9.86
C GLN A 56 9.05 14.90 9.02
N ILE A 57 9.54 13.84 8.36
CA ILE A 57 10.84 13.87 7.67
C ILE A 57 10.89 14.79 6.44
N TYR A 58 9.73 15.10 5.84
CA TYR A 58 9.63 15.98 4.67
C TYR A 58 9.12 17.39 5.01
N GLY A 59 9.49 17.90 6.19
CA GLY A 59 9.29 19.31 6.58
C GLY A 59 8.00 19.57 7.37
N GLY A 60 7.50 18.58 8.10
CA GLY A 60 6.28 18.69 8.91
C GLY A 60 5.07 19.13 8.07
N GLY A 61 4.37 20.16 8.53
CA GLY A 61 3.20 20.70 7.83
C GLY A 61 3.43 21.12 6.38
N ALA A 62 4.68 21.38 5.95
CA ALA A 62 5.00 21.67 4.55
C ALA A 62 4.73 20.49 3.62
N PHE A 63 4.89 19.24 4.09
CA PHE A 63 4.60 18.01 3.33
C PHE A 63 3.14 17.91 2.86
N LEU A 64 2.21 18.55 3.57
CA LEU A 64 0.79 18.57 3.21
C LEU A 64 0.54 19.23 1.84
N ILE A 65 1.39 20.17 1.41
CA ILE A 65 1.25 20.87 0.13
C ILE A 65 1.46 19.91 -1.07
N PRO A 66 2.63 19.25 -1.24
CA PRO A 66 2.80 18.27 -2.32
C PRO A 66 1.90 17.05 -2.16
N TYR A 67 1.55 16.64 -0.92
CA TYR A 67 0.59 15.56 -0.69
C TYR A 67 -0.80 15.88 -1.24
N LEU A 68 -1.37 17.06 -0.94
CA LEU A 68 -2.68 17.47 -1.44
C LEU A 68 -2.69 17.69 -2.96
N ILE A 69 -1.59 18.19 -3.53
CA ILE A 69 -1.42 18.27 -4.99
C ILE A 69 -1.43 16.87 -5.62
N ALA A 70 -0.66 15.92 -5.09
CA ALA A 70 -0.65 14.54 -5.58
C ALA A 70 -2.01 13.83 -5.41
N LEU A 71 -2.72 14.08 -4.30
CA LEU A 71 -4.08 13.59 -4.09
C LEU A 71 -5.03 14.07 -5.19
N VAL A 72 -5.05 15.37 -5.47
CA VAL A 72 -6.01 15.98 -6.42
C VAL A 72 -5.68 15.63 -7.87
N PHE A 73 -4.40 15.64 -8.27
CA PHE A 73 -3.99 15.50 -9.68
C PHE A 73 -3.55 14.08 -10.09
N GLN A 74 -3.37 13.16 -9.14
CA GLN A 74 -3.00 11.76 -9.41
C GLN A 74 -3.88 10.76 -8.66
N GLY A 75 -4.09 10.94 -7.35
CA GLY A 75 -4.85 10.01 -6.50
C GLY A 75 -6.32 9.88 -6.89
N LEU A 76 -7.07 10.99 -6.87
CA LEU A 76 -8.50 11.01 -7.22
C LEU A 76 -8.76 10.61 -8.69
N PRO A 77 -7.96 11.05 -9.69
CA PRO A 77 -8.13 10.60 -11.07
C PRO A 77 -7.91 9.10 -11.26
N LEU A 78 -6.89 8.49 -10.64
CA LEU A 78 -6.68 7.04 -10.69
C LEU A 78 -7.86 6.29 -10.05
N LEU A 79 -8.24 6.69 -8.84
CA LEU A 79 -9.35 6.09 -8.10
C LEU A 79 -10.67 6.13 -8.88
N TYR A 80 -11.01 7.26 -9.50
CA TYR A 80 -12.21 7.38 -10.33
C TYR A 80 -12.12 6.47 -11.58
N LEU A 81 -10.96 6.37 -12.21
CA LEU A 81 -10.74 5.51 -13.38
C LEU A 81 -10.92 4.02 -13.03
N GLU A 82 -10.31 3.54 -11.94
CA GLU A 82 -10.45 2.16 -11.44
C GLU A 82 -11.92 1.81 -11.09
N LEU A 83 -12.59 2.69 -10.33
CA LEU A 83 -13.97 2.44 -9.90
C LEU A 83 -14.94 2.48 -11.10
N ALA A 84 -14.74 3.39 -12.05
CA ALA A 84 -15.57 3.47 -13.25
C ALA A 84 -15.37 2.28 -14.20
N ILE A 85 -14.14 1.85 -14.48
CA ILE A 85 -13.89 0.77 -15.45
C ILE A 85 -14.38 -0.59 -14.92
N GLY A 86 -14.19 -0.86 -13.62
CA GLY A 86 -14.72 -2.06 -12.97
C GLY A 86 -16.26 -2.07 -12.94
N GLN A 87 -16.91 -0.96 -12.57
CA GLN A 87 -18.37 -0.84 -12.59
C GLN A 87 -18.96 -0.94 -14.01
N ARG A 88 -18.26 -0.42 -15.04
CA ARG A 88 -18.74 -0.46 -16.44
C ARG A 88 -18.72 -1.87 -17.01
N LEU A 89 -17.59 -2.57 -16.87
CA LEU A 89 -17.37 -3.88 -17.48
C LEU A 89 -17.89 -5.03 -16.61
N ARG A 90 -18.04 -4.83 -15.29
CA ARG A 90 -18.53 -5.82 -14.31
C ARG A 90 -17.72 -7.13 -14.30
N MET A 91 -16.41 -7.01 -14.52
CA MET A 91 -15.43 -8.11 -14.48
C MET A 91 -14.38 -7.83 -13.40
N GLY A 92 -13.66 -8.85 -12.96
CA GLY A 92 -12.45 -8.69 -12.16
C GLY A 92 -11.29 -8.13 -12.98
N SER A 93 -10.19 -7.75 -12.31
CA SER A 93 -9.05 -7.06 -12.95
C SER A 93 -8.51 -7.76 -14.21
N ILE A 94 -8.27 -9.08 -14.16
CA ILE A 94 -7.83 -9.85 -15.35
C ILE A 94 -8.87 -9.81 -16.48
N GLY A 95 -10.17 -9.85 -16.16
CA GLY A 95 -11.25 -9.76 -17.14
C GLY A 95 -11.33 -8.38 -17.80
N VAL A 96 -11.29 -7.30 -16.99
CA VAL A 96 -11.26 -5.90 -17.44
C VAL A 96 -10.17 -5.68 -18.48
N TRP A 97 -8.92 -6.03 -18.17
CA TRP A 97 -7.80 -5.72 -19.04
C TRP A 97 -7.77 -6.58 -20.32
N ASN A 98 -8.18 -7.86 -20.25
CA ASN A 98 -8.33 -8.69 -21.46
C ASN A 98 -9.44 -8.18 -22.39
N SER A 99 -10.55 -7.67 -21.84
CA SER A 99 -11.69 -7.15 -22.62
C SER A 99 -11.41 -5.80 -23.27
N ILE A 100 -10.55 -4.97 -22.67
CA ILE A 100 -10.03 -3.75 -23.31
C ILE A 100 -9.07 -4.11 -24.47
N SER A 101 -8.14 -5.03 -24.23
CA SER A 101 -7.27 -5.59 -25.27
C SER A 101 -6.64 -6.91 -24.81
N PRO A 102 -6.68 -7.99 -25.61
CA PRO A 102 -6.19 -9.30 -25.18
C PRO A 102 -4.67 -9.33 -24.90
N TYR A 103 -3.92 -8.31 -25.33
CA TYR A 103 -2.50 -8.12 -25.02
C TYR A 103 -2.26 -7.52 -23.63
N LEU A 104 -3.24 -6.80 -23.06
CA LEU A 104 -3.12 -6.10 -21.77
C LEU A 104 -3.49 -6.99 -20.57
N GLY A 105 -3.97 -8.21 -20.79
CA GLY A 105 -4.37 -9.13 -19.71
C GLY A 105 -3.30 -9.38 -18.64
N GLY A 106 -2.01 -9.17 -18.97
CA GLY A 106 -0.90 -9.23 -18.02
C GLY A 106 -0.94 -8.16 -16.94
N VAL A 107 -1.60 -7.02 -17.15
CA VAL A 107 -1.78 -5.97 -16.12
C VAL A 107 -2.59 -6.51 -14.94
N GLY A 108 -3.69 -7.22 -15.21
CA GLY A 108 -4.49 -7.85 -14.15
C GLY A 108 -3.77 -9.01 -13.45
N VAL A 109 -2.89 -9.72 -14.16
CA VAL A 109 -2.03 -10.74 -13.55
C VAL A 109 -1.00 -10.08 -12.62
N ALA A 110 -0.43 -8.94 -13.00
CA ALA A 110 0.45 -8.15 -12.14
C ALA A 110 -0.26 -7.70 -10.86
N SER A 111 -1.45 -7.09 -10.98
CA SER A 111 -2.24 -6.63 -9.82
C SER A 111 -2.64 -7.79 -8.89
N MET A 112 -2.94 -8.97 -9.44
CA MET A 112 -3.21 -10.19 -8.66
C MET A 112 -1.96 -10.71 -7.92
N VAL A 113 -0.80 -10.78 -8.60
CA VAL A 113 0.47 -11.23 -7.99
C VAL A 113 0.97 -10.26 -6.91
N VAL A 114 0.78 -8.96 -7.12
CA VAL A 114 1.02 -7.95 -6.07
C VAL A 114 0.08 -8.19 -4.88
N SER A 115 -1.23 -8.29 -5.10
CA SER A 115 -2.21 -8.50 -4.02
C SER A 115 -1.94 -9.78 -3.22
N PHE A 116 -1.50 -10.87 -3.88
CA PHE A 116 -1.04 -12.10 -3.23
C PHE A 116 0.19 -11.86 -2.36
N SER A 117 1.27 -11.29 -2.94
CA SER A 117 2.55 -11.03 -2.26
C SER A 117 2.39 -10.17 -1.00
N VAL A 118 1.33 -9.37 -0.98
CA VAL A 118 0.95 -8.44 0.08
C VAL A 118 0.18 -9.11 1.21
N CYS A 119 -0.77 -10.00 0.88
CA CYS A 119 -1.49 -10.78 1.88
C CYS A 119 -0.52 -11.56 2.79
N LEU A 120 0.63 -11.99 2.26
CA LEU A 120 1.68 -12.68 3.02
C LEU A 120 2.21 -11.83 4.19
N PHE A 121 2.72 -10.63 3.92
CA PHE A 121 3.40 -9.83 4.95
C PHE A 121 2.44 -8.97 5.78
N TYR A 122 1.33 -8.47 5.20
CA TYR A 122 0.34 -7.69 5.95
C TYR A 122 -0.35 -8.56 7.02
N ASN A 123 -0.74 -9.81 6.73
CA ASN A 123 -1.31 -10.70 7.76
C ASN A 123 -0.34 -10.95 8.93
N THR A 124 0.98 -10.90 8.70
CA THR A 124 1.98 -10.97 9.79
C THR A 124 1.89 -9.75 10.71
N ILE A 125 1.73 -8.54 10.15
CA ILE A 125 1.51 -7.31 10.94
C ILE A 125 0.22 -7.44 11.78
N VAL A 126 -0.86 -7.96 11.20
CA VAL A 126 -2.13 -8.19 11.92
C VAL A 126 -1.96 -9.24 13.04
N ALA A 127 -1.18 -10.29 12.82
CA ALA A 127 -0.85 -11.27 13.85
C ALA A 127 -0.02 -10.66 15.00
N TRP A 128 0.90 -9.73 14.72
CA TRP A 128 1.61 -8.97 15.77
C TRP A 128 0.65 -8.07 16.55
N VAL A 129 -0.26 -7.37 15.89
CA VAL A 129 -1.32 -6.58 16.58
C VAL A 129 -2.15 -7.46 17.51
N LEU A 130 -2.56 -8.66 17.06
CA LEU A 130 -3.29 -9.62 17.90
C LEU A 130 -2.46 -10.10 19.09
N TRP A 131 -1.16 -10.37 18.92
CA TRP A 131 -0.26 -10.73 20.02
C TRP A 131 -0.18 -9.63 21.07
N TYR A 132 -0.01 -8.37 20.66
CA TYR A 132 -0.01 -7.21 21.57
C TYR A 132 -1.38 -7.01 22.25
N LEU A 133 -2.48 -7.20 21.52
CA LEU A 133 -3.85 -7.12 22.05
C LEU A 133 -4.07 -8.13 23.17
N PHE A 134 -3.78 -9.42 22.94
CA PHE A 134 -3.93 -10.45 23.97
C PHE A 134 -3.01 -10.19 25.19
N ASN A 135 -1.80 -9.66 24.96
CA ASN A 135 -0.88 -9.28 26.03
C ASN A 135 -1.24 -7.97 26.75
N SER A 136 -2.28 -7.24 26.33
CA SER A 136 -2.72 -6.00 26.99
C SER A 136 -3.66 -6.24 28.20
N PHE A 137 -4.20 -7.45 28.35
CA PHE A 137 -5.19 -7.81 29.39
C PHE A 137 -4.56 -8.22 30.74
N GLN A 138 -3.42 -7.65 31.13
CA GLN A 138 -2.69 -8.00 32.35
C GLN A 138 -2.02 -6.78 33.01
N GLU A 139 -1.84 -6.82 34.33
CA GLU A 139 -1.12 -5.79 35.10
C GLU A 139 0.08 -6.40 35.82
N PRO A 140 1.30 -5.85 35.69
CA PRO A 140 1.68 -4.76 34.76
C PRO A 140 1.71 -5.24 33.30
N LEU A 141 1.73 -4.29 32.34
CA LEU A 141 1.93 -4.60 30.91
C LEU A 141 3.30 -5.26 30.70
N PRO A 142 3.45 -6.31 29.86
CA PRO A 142 4.68 -7.11 29.80
C PRO A 142 5.87 -6.37 29.17
N TRP A 143 5.63 -5.28 28.45
CA TRP A 143 6.68 -4.39 27.93
C TRP A 143 7.03 -3.22 28.87
N SER A 144 6.47 -3.17 30.09
CA SER A 144 6.77 -2.13 31.09
C SER A 144 8.04 -2.37 31.91
N GLN A 145 8.57 -3.59 31.89
CA GLN A 145 9.78 -3.97 32.63
C GLN A 145 10.70 -4.80 31.73
N CYS A 146 11.99 -4.46 31.69
CA CYS A 146 12.99 -5.30 31.04
C CYS A 146 13.25 -6.55 31.90
N PRO A 147 13.10 -7.77 31.37
CA PRO A 147 13.45 -8.98 32.11
C PRO A 147 14.96 -9.04 32.38
N LEU A 148 15.34 -9.24 33.64
CA LEU A 148 16.73 -9.31 34.08
C LEU A 148 17.42 -10.61 33.61
N ASN A 149 18.00 -10.57 32.41
CA ASN A 149 18.88 -11.62 31.91
C ASN A 149 20.31 -11.45 32.42
N HIS A 150 20.97 -12.58 32.71
CA HIS A 150 22.23 -12.70 33.46
C HIS A 150 23.46 -11.94 32.89
N ASN A 151 23.37 -11.35 31.68
CA ASN A 151 24.44 -10.63 30.97
C ASN A 151 24.07 -9.21 30.48
N ASN A 152 22.99 -8.60 31.00
CA ASN A 152 22.78 -7.14 31.06
C ASN A 152 22.90 -6.26 29.78
N THR A 153 22.86 -6.80 28.56
CA THR A 153 23.05 -6.01 27.32
C THR A 153 22.13 -6.40 26.16
N GLY A 154 21.53 -5.39 25.50
CA GLY A 154 20.88 -5.52 24.19
C GLY A 154 19.36 -5.24 24.14
N MET A 155 18.98 -4.15 23.46
CA MET A 155 17.59 -3.82 23.10
C MET A 155 17.48 -3.78 21.57
N LYS A 156 16.47 -4.41 20.96
CA LYS A 156 16.22 -4.38 19.51
C LYS A 156 14.91 -3.65 19.18
N ARG A 157 14.88 -2.91 18.07
CA ARG A 157 13.72 -2.21 17.48
C ARG A 157 13.50 -2.71 16.03
N PHE A 158 12.31 -2.57 15.45
CA PHE A 158 11.97 -3.20 14.16
C PHE A 158 10.81 -2.55 13.36
N GLU A 159 11.05 -2.43 12.03
CA GLU A 159 10.48 -1.48 11.05
C GLU A 159 10.30 -2.21 9.65
N TYR A 160 9.52 -1.86 8.59
CA TYR A 160 8.27 -1.07 8.45
C TYR A 160 7.54 -1.15 7.04
N ILE A 161 6.62 -0.18 6.69
CA ILE A 161 6.00 0.22 5.36
C ILE A 161 4.51 -0.25 5.04
N MET A 162 3.83 0.20 3.94
CA MET A 162 2.66 -0.42 3.16
C MET A 162 1.89 0.50 2.13
N ALA A 163 1.16 -0.06 1.12
CA ALA A 163 -0.03 0.49 0.34
C ALA A 163 -0.52 -0.39 -0.88
N PHE A 164 -1.84 -0.49 -1.22
CA PHE A 164 -2.45 -1.54 -2.12
C PHE A 164 -3.62 -1.14 -3.07
N GLY A 165 -4.13 -2.08 -3.91
CA GLY A 165 -5.15 -1.83 -4.96
C GLY A 165 -6.15 -2.96 -5.26
N GLY A 166 -7.11 -3.23 -4.36
CA GLY A 166 -8.23 -4.18 -4.53
C GLY A 166 -9.54 -3.56 -5.04
N LEU A 167 -9.55 -2.27 -5.35
CA LEU A 167 -10.77 -1.46 -5.56
C LEU A 167 -11.54 -1.83 -6.85
N ILE A 168 -10.84 -2.33 -7.88
CA ILE A 168 -11.44 -2.83 -9.12
C ILE A 168 -12.37 -4.04 -8.84
N SER A 169 -12.02 -4.93 -7.90
CA SER A 169 -12.88 -6.06 -7.54
C SER A 169 -14.18 -5.57 -6.90
N PHE A 170 -14.11 -4.67 -5.92
CA PHE A 170 -15.29 -4.12 -5.22
C PHE A 170 -16.22 -3.30 -6.11
N SER A 171 -15.69 -2.51 -7.05
CA SER A 171 -16.51 -1.74 -7.99
C SER A 171 -17.25 -2.62 -9.00
N SER A 172 -16.71 -3.80 -9.33
CA SER A 172 -17.33 -4.73 -10.30
C SER A 172 -18.69 -5.30 -9.85
N TYR A 173 -18.98 -5.31 -8.55
CA TYR A 173 -20.25 -5.77 -7.98
C TYR A 173 -21.35 -4.69 -7.95
N ASN A 174 -21.04 -3.42 -8.26
CA ASN A 174 -22.04 -2.35 -8.28
C ASN A 174 -23.05 -2.50 -9.43
N SER A 175 -24.17 -1.78 -9.30
CA SER A 175 -25.07 -1.53 -10.42
C SER A 175 -24.45 -0.52 -11.39
N GLN A 176 -24.68 -0.70 -12.70
CA GLN A 176 -24.02 0.14 -13.72
C GLN A 176 -24.36 1.63 -13.61
N LYS A 177 -25.56 1.98 -13.10
CA LYS A 177 -26.03 3.37 -12.95
C LYS A 177 -25.69 4.01 -11.60
N ASN A 178 -24.64 3.52 -10.92
CA ASN A 178 -24.17 4.10 -9.67
C ASN A 178 -23.21 5.28 -9.92
N ASP A 179 -23.33 6.33 -9.10
CA ASP A 179 -22.49 7.54 -9.16
C ASP A 179 -21.07 7.26 -8.61
N CYS A 180 -20.21 6.76 -9.49
CA CYS A 180 -18.82 6.42 -9.18
C CYS A 180 -17.89 7.66 -9.07
N GLU A 181 -18.26 8.82 -9.64
CA GLU A 181 -17.49 10.07 -9.46
C GLU A 181 -17.58 10.53 -8.00
N ARG A 182 -18.81 10.59 -7.46
CA ARG A 182 -19.03 10.93 -6.05
C ARG A 182 -18.37 9.93 -5.12
N ASP A 183 -18.45 8.64 -5.43
CA ASP A 183 -17.87 7.60 -4.57
C ASP A 183 -16.34 7.68 -4.53
N ALA A 184 -15.68 7.92 -5.66
CA ALA A 184 -14.24 8.15 -5.74
C ALA A 184 -13.80 9.38 -4.91
N VAL A 185 -14.50 10.51 -5.07
CA VAL A 185 -14.20 11.75 -4.32
C VAL A 185 -14.42 11.55 -2.82
N VAL A 186 -15.51 10.90 -2.41
CA VAL A 186 -15.82 10.62 -1.00
C VAL A 186 -14.77 9.70 -0.37
N VAL A 187 -14.41 8.58 -1.01
CA VAL A 187 -13.40 7.64 -0.50
C VAL A 187 -12.02 8.31 -0.37
N GLY A 188 -11.58 9.04 -1.41
CA GLY A 188 -10.28 9.71 -1.40
C GLY A 188 -10.18 10.85 -0.37
N VAL A 189 -11.22 11.69 -0.26
CA VAL A 189 -11.27 12.77 0.74
C VAL A 189 -11.32 12.23 2.16
N ILE A 190 -12.12 11.18 2.43
CA ILE A 190 -12.17 10.55 3.75
C ILE A 190 -10.81 9.95 4.10
N ASN A 191 -10.17 9.21 3.19
CA ASN A 191 -8.85 8.62 3.44
C ASN A 191 -7.79 9.67 3.82
N SER A 192 -7.76 10.79 3.10
CA SER A 192 -6.84 11.89 3.39
C SER A 192 -7.18 12.65 4.67
N ALA A 193 -8.47 12.87 4.96
CA ALA A 193 -8.91 13.47 6.21
C ALA A 193 -8.58 12.58 7.42
N THR A 194 -8.76 11.26 7.31
CA THR A 194 -8.38 10.28 8.34
C THR A 194 -6.87 10.22 8.54
N SER A 195 -6.06 10.38 7.48
CA SER A 195 -4.59 10.45 7.58
C SER A 195 -4.14 11.67 8.40
N ILE A 196 -4.71 12.84 8.11
CA ILE A 196 -4.43 14.09 8.85
C ILE A 196 -4.94 13.98 10.29
N TYR A 197 -6.16 13.47 10.49
CA TYR A 197 -6.76 13.27 11.81
C TYR A 197 -5.96 12.31 12.69
N ALA A 198 -5.53 11.16 12.15
CA ALA A 198 -4.70 10.19 12.86
C ALA A 198 -3.30 10.72 13.20
N SER A 199 -2.79 11.70 12.44
CA SER A 199 -1.52 12.37 12.75
C SER A 199 -1.58 13.18 14.05
N ILE A 200 -2.73 13.77 14.39
CA ILE A 200 -2.88 14.65 15.56
C ILE A 200 -2.55 13.93 16.88
N PRO A 201 -3.18 12.79 17.24
CA PRO A 201 -2.84 12.08 18.47
C PRO A 201 -1.43 11.45 18.41
N ILE A 202 -0.96 11.03 17.23
CA ILE A 202 0.39 10.47 17.06
C ILE A 202 1.46 11.52 17.34
N PHE A 203 1.34 12.74 16.80
CA PHE A 203 2.25 13.84 17.11
C PHE A 203 2.12 14.34 18.56
N ALA A 204 0.92 14.32 19.14
CA ALA A 204 0.74 14.64 20.57
C ALA A 204 1.48 13.61 21.47
N ILE A 205 1.42 12.33 21.13
CA ILE A 205 2.11 11.25 21.86
C ILE A 205 3.63 11.31 21.66
N LEU A 206 4.11 11.62 20.44
CA LEU A 206 5.52 11.89 20.16
C LEU A 206 6.03 13.09 20.99
N GLY A 207 5.28 14.20 21.04
CA GLY A 207 5.62 15.38 21.84
C GLY A 207 5.64 15.10 23.34
N PHE A 208 4.65 14.38 23.85
CA PHE A 208 4.61 13.92 25.26
C PHE A 208 5.82 13.03 25.60
N LYS A 209 6.19 12.11 24.71
CA LYS A 209 7.35 11.23 24.89
C LYS A 209 8.65 12.03 24.87
N ALA A 210 8.85 12.90 23.88
CA ALA A 210 10.04 13.74 23.78
C ALA A 210 10.20 14.63 25.03
N HIS A 211 9.10 15.22 25.51
CA HIS A 211 9.08 16.01 26.74
C HIS A 211 9.44 15.17 27.98
N THR A 212 8.86 13.98 28.13
CA THR A 212 9.20 13.07 29.24
C THR A 212 10.68 12.66 29.19
N ASN A 213 11.20 12.30 28.02
CA ASN A 213 12.62 11.93 27.84
C ASN A 213 13.57 13.10 28.12
N TYR A 214 13.21 14.32 27.69
CA TYR A 214 13.94 15.55 27.99
C TYR A 214 14.00 15.84 29.50
N VAL A 215 12.87 15.75 30.20
CA VAL A 215 12.79 15.92 31.66
C VAL A 215 13.58 14.83 32.40
N THR A 216 13.47 13.56 31.99
CA THR A 216 14.25 12.46 32.58
C THR A 216 15.75 12.63 32.34
N CYS A 217 16.16 13.13 31.16
CA CYS A 217 17.55 13.44 30.85
C CYS A 217 18.09 14.55 31.78
N LEU A 218 17.37 15.66 31.90
CA LEU A 218 17.75 16.77 32.79
C LEU A 218 17.78 16.35 34.26
N ASN A 219 16.81 15.57 34.73
CA ASN A 219 16.82 15.05 36.10
C ASN A 219 18.04 14.16 36.40
N GLY A 220 18.57 13.45 35.39
CA GLY A 220 19.85 12.73 35.51
C GLY A 220 21.03 13.67 35.71
N ASN A 221 21.15 14.72 34.88
CA ASN A 221 22.21 15.74 35.03
C ASN A 221 22.09 16.52 36.35
N ILE A 222 20.86 16.82 36.79
CA ILE A 222 20.58 17.48 38.08
C ILE A 222 21.11 16.60 39.22
N LEU A 223 20.84 15.29 39.19
CA LEU A 223 21.33 14.36 40.20
C LEU A 223 22.87 14.27 40.22
N GLU A 224 23.53 14.21 39.05
CA GLU A 224 25.01 14.23 38.97
C GLU A 224 25.61 15.53 39.54
N LEU A 225 25.03 16.70 39.20
CA LEU A 225 25.46 18.00 39.74
C LEU A 225 25.19 18.12 41.26
N THR A 226 24.05 17.63 41.73
CA THR A 226 23.65 17.72 43.14
C THR A 226 24.60 16.90 44.02
N ASN A 227 24.99 15.70 43.56
CA ASN A 227 25.93 14.81 44.23
C ASN A 227 27.39 15.32 44.22
N GLU A 228 27.86 15.97 43.15
CA GLU A 228 29.24 16.48 43.07
C GLU A 228 29.43 17.78 43.89
N PHE A 229 28.39 18.61 44.02
CA PHE A 229 28.48 19.90 44.69
C PHE A 229 27.85 19.96 46.10
N ASP A 230 27.43 18.81 46.66
CA ASP A 230 26.74 18.69 47.96
C ASP A 230 25.55 19.67 48.12
N ILE A 231 24.79 19.86 47.04
CA ILE A 231 23.64 20.76 47.01
C ILE A 231 22.42 20.03 47.62
N SER A 232 21.56 20.75 48.34
CA SER A 232 20.32 20.17 48.87
C SER A 232 19.32 19.85 47.75
N ASP A 233 18.65 18.70 47.86
CA ASP A 233 17.54 18.31 46.98
C ASP A 233 16.53 19.44 46.74
N MET A 234 16.01 19.49 45.51
CA MET A 234 15.06 20.49 44.99
C MET A 234 15.57 21.95 44.88
N ASN A 235 16.83 22.25 45.22
CA ASN A 235 17.39 23.59 44.98
C ASN A 235 17.72 23.83 43.48
N ILE A 236 18.10 22.76 42.77
CA ILE A 236 18.11 22.72 41.30
C ILE A 236 16.84 22.03 40.83
N THR A 237 16.17 22.62 39.83
CA THR A 237 14.94 22.15 39.19
C THR A 237 15.09 22.20 37.67
N VAL A 238 14.18 21.55 36.93
CA VAL A 238 14.16 21.57 35.46
C VAL A 238 14.10 23.01 34.90
N GLU A 239 13.43 23.93 35.59
CA GLU A 239 13.26 25.32 35.17
C GLU A 239 14.50 26.19 35.41
N ASN A 240 15.25 25.95 36.49
CA ASN A 240 16.44 26.73 36.85
C ASN A 240 17.77 26.06 36.47
N TYR A 241 17.74 24.82 35.94
CA TYR A 241 18.92 24.01 35.58
C TYR A 241 19.96 24.79 34.79
N GLN A 242 19.56 25.51 33.73
CA GLN A 242 20.51 26.24 32.87
C GLN A 242 21.26 27.34 33.66
N GLN A 243 20.56 28.05 34.54
CA GLN A 243 21.14 29.12 35.36
C GLN A 243 22.14 28.56 36.38
N TRP A 244 21.84 27.40 36.98
CA TRP A 244 22.77 26.68 37.84
C TRP A 244 23.97 26.11 37.06
N PHE A 245 23.75 25.52 35.90
CA PHE A 245 24.80 24.98 35.05
C PHE A 245 25.79 26.07 34.63
N ASP A 246 25.31 27.20 34.13
CA ASP A 246 26.16 28.33 33.72
C ASP A 246 26.93 28.93 34.91
N SER A 247 26.32 28.98 36.10
CA SER A 247 26.95 29.43 37.35
C SER A 247 28.05 28.45 37.85
N LEU A 248 27.76 27.15 37.85
CA LEU A 248 28.70 26.11 38.28
C LEU A 248 29.85 25.94 37.29
N ASN A 249 29.59 26.03 35.99
CA ASN A 249 30.60 26.00 34.94
C ASN A 249 31.46 27.28 34.96
N GLY A 250 30.87 28.44 35.23
CA GLY A 250 31.59 29.71 35.38
C GLY A 250 32.48 29.78 36.63
N THR A 251 32.14 29.06 37.70
CA THR A 251 32.91 29.05 38.97
C THR A 251 33.88 27.88 39.11
N HIS A 252 33.52 26.69 38.62
CA HIS A 252 34.26 25.43 38.80
C HIS A 252 34.32 24.61 37.50
N PRO A 253 34.80 25.17 36.37
CA PRO A 253 34.72 24.51 35.05
C PRO A 253 35.40 23.14 35.03
N SER A 254 36.51 22.97 35.76
CA SER A 254 37.26 21.72 35.85
C SER A 254 36.58 20.60 36.67
N ARG A 255 35.59 20.92 37.52
CA ARG A 255 34.74 19.91 38.17
C ARG A 255 33.60 19.53 37.24
N VAL A 256 32.92 20.51 36.65
CA VAL A 256 31.83 20.29 35.69
C VAL A 256 32.30 19.48 34.48
N SER A 257 33.52 19.72 33.96
CA SER A 257 34.10 18.95 32.85
C SER A 257 34.45 17.49 33.16
N ASN A 258 34.47 17.09 34.45
CA ASN A 258 34.71 15.71 34.86
C ASN A 258 33.40 14.92 35.03
N LEU A 259 32.24 15.58 35.01
CA LEU A 259 30.93 14.95 35.05
C LEU A 259 30.49 14.54 33.64
N ASN A 260 29.81 13.39 33.52
CA ASN A 260 29.40 12.82 32.24
C ASN A 260 28.01 13.31 31.80
N LEU A 261 27.80 14.62 31.93
CA LEU A 261 26.51 15.28 31.75
C LEU A 261 26.01 15.11 30.31
N LYS A 262 24.76 14.68 30.16
CA LYS A 262 24.17 14.38 28.86
C LYS A 262 23.68 15.65 28.18
N THR A 263 23.87 15.75 26.87
CA THR A 263 23.31 16.83 26.05
C THR A 263 21.80 16.61 25.85
N CYS A 264 21.00 17.13 26.79
CA CYS A 264 19.55 17.02 26.76
C CYS A 264 18.94 18.12 25.86
N ASP A 265 18.66 17.80 24.60
CA ASP A 265 17.99 18.68 23.64
C ASP A 265 16.63 18.09 23.21
N MET A 266 15.59 18.91 23.24
CA MET A 266 14.23 18.54 22.84
C MET A 266 14.12 18.22 21.34
N GLN A 267 14.82 18.97 20.47
CA GLN A 267 14.72 18.76 19.01
C GLN A 267 15.30 17.39 18.64
N THR A 268 16.45 17.05 19.22
CA THR A 268 17.08 15.73 19.12
C THR A 268 16.14 14.59 19.57
N PHE A 269 15.35 14.78 20.64
CA PHE A 269 14.37 13.77 21.06
C PHE A 269 13.12 13.68 20.17
N LEU A 270 12.72 14.77 19.51
CA LEU A 270 11.63 14.77 18.52
C LEU A 270 12.05 14.08 17.22
N ASP A 271 13.28 14.32 16.76
CA ASP A 271 13.80 13.77 15.50
C ASP A 271 14.17 12.28 15.58
N GLN A 272 14.38 11.74 16.80
CA GLN A 272 14.54 10.30 17.09
C GLN A 272 13.22 9.48 16.96
N SER A 273 12.36 9.83 16.01
CA SER A 273 11.09 9.13 15.73
C SER A 273 11.28 7.80 14.99
N ALA A 274 10.43 6.80 15.28
CA ALA A 274 10.48 5.49 14.63
C ALA A 274 9.71 5.49 13.29
N SER A 275 10.22 4.75 12.30
CA SER A 275 10.19 5.17 10.88
C SER A 275 9.24 4.39 9.95
N GLY A 276 7.92 4.39 10.24
CA GLY A 276 7.00 3.42 9.61
C GLY A 276 6.15 2.38 10.57
N THR A 277 6.65 0.46 11.83
CA THR A 277 6.09 -0.54 12.87
C THR A 277 6.45 -0.20 14.32
N GLY A 278 7.64 0.32 14.62
CA GLY A 278 8.03 0.74 15.95
C GLY A 278 7.28 1.97 16.49
N LEU A 279 6.67 2.82 15.65
CA LEU A 279 5.90 3.98 16.10
C LEU A 279 4.62 3.51 16.85
N ALA A 280 4.08 2.35 16.49
CA ALA A 280 2.98 1.67 17.16
C ALA A 280 3.45 0.64 18.21
N PHE A 281 4.43 -0.21 17.89
CA PHE A 281 4.84 -1.31 18.77
C PHE A 281 5.94 -0.96 19.79
N ILE A 282 6.56 0.23 19.68
CA ILE A 282 7.66 0.68 20.56
C ILE A 282 7.37 2.08 21.12
N VAL A 283 7.21 3.10 20.27
CA VAL A 283 7.02 4.50 20.69
C VAL A 283 5.69 4.68 21.41
N PHE A 284 4.58 4.23 20.82
CA PHE A 284 3.26 4.32 21.43
C PHE A 284 3.13 3.44 22.69
N THR A 285 3.64 2.20 22.65
CA THR A 285 3.64 1.27 23.80
C THR A 285 4.44 1.80 25.00
N GLU A 286 5.61 2.40 24.75
CA GLU A 286 6.45 3.07 25.75
C GLU A 286 5.76 4.31 26.31
N ALA A 287 5.12 5.13 25.47
CA ALA A 287 4.37 6.31 25.92
C ALA A 287 3.12 5.95 26.73
N VAL A 288 2.41 4.85 26.38
CA VAL A 288 1.22 4.38 27.09
C VAL A 288 1.51 3.88 28.51
N ILE A 289 2.70 3.30 28.77
CA ILE A 289 3.09 2.91 30.13
C ILE A 289 3.09 4.11 31.09
N SER A 290 3.50 5.29 30.59
CA SER A 290 3.54 6.54 31.34
C SER A 290 2.16 7.19 31.54
N MET A 291 1.08 6.57 31.06
CA MET A 291 -0.30 7.08 31.20
C MET A 291 -1.07 6.32 32.30
N PRO A 292 -1.87 7.02 33.13
CA PRO A 292 -2.75 6.35 34.09
C PRO A 292 -3.79 5.50 33.35
N GLY A 293 -3.99 4.26 33.81
CA GLY A 293 -4.86 3.29 33.14
C GLY A 293 -4.29 2.71 31.83
N SER A 294 -2.96 2.62 31.72
CA SER A 294 -2.21 2.18 30.52
C SER A 294 -2.79 0.96 29.78
N GLN A 295 -3.30 -0.05 30.50
CA GLN A 295 -4.03 -1.20 29.92
C GLN A 295 -5.17 -0.80 28.97
N VAL A 296 -6.02 0.14 29.40
CA VAL A 296 -7.23 0.53 28.65
C VAL A 296 -6.82 1.21 27.34
N TRP A 297 -5.80 2.07 27.39
CA TRP A 297 -5.23 2.71 26.21
C TRP A 297 -4.57 1.70 25.26
N ALA A 298 -3.86 0.71 25.79
CA ALA A 298 -3.27 -0.37 24.99
C ALA A 298 -4.35 -1.22 24.29
N VAL A 299 -5.37 -1.69 25.02
CA VAL A 299 -6.48 -2.48 24.44
C VAL A 299 -7.21 -1.69 23.35
N LEU A 300 -7.59 -0.44 23.62
CA LEU A 300 -8.28 0.40 22.63
C LEU A 300 -7.44 0.64 21.37
N PHE A 301 -6.13 0.87 21.53
CA PHE A 301 -5.21 1.05 20.41
C PHE A 301 -5.04 -0.22 19.58
N PHE A 302 -4.80 -1.38 20.19
CA PHE A 302 -4.62 -2.61 19.43
C PHE A 302 -5.93 -3.13 18.82
N VAL A 303 -7.10 -2.87 19.41
CA VAL A 303 -8.41 -3.08 18.75
C VAL A 303 -8.58 -2.17 17.52
N MET A 304 -8.18 -0.90 17.61
CA MET A 304 -8.18 0.02 16.46
C MET A 304 -7.25 -0.47 15.34
N LEU A 305 -5.99 -0.80 15.66
CA LEU A 305 -5.03 -1.31 14.67
C LEU A 305 -5.51 -2.64 14.04
N PHE A 306 -6.12 -3.52 14.83
CA PHE A 306 -6.66 -4.80 14.34
C PHE A 306 -7.79 -4.56 13.34
N SER A 307 -8.71 -3.65 13.68
CA SER A 307 -9.84 -3.29 12.82
C SER A 307 -9.38 -2.71 11.47
N LEU A 308 -8.39 -1.80 11.49
CA LEU A 308 -7.78 -1.19 10.31
C LEU A 308 -7.00 -2.20 9.44
N GLY A 309 -6.38 -3.20 10.06
CA GLY A 309 -5.69 -4.27 9.35
C GLY A 309 -6.68 -5.24 8.68
N LEU A 310 -7.71 -5.65 9.42
CA LEU A 310 -8.75 -6.57 8.95
C LEU A 310 -9.51 -6.01 7.74
N SER A 311 -9.90 -4.73 7.78
CA SER A 311 -10.64 -4.10 6.67
C SER A 311 -9.81 -4.00 5.38
N SER A 312 -8.50 -3.80 5.48
CA SER A 312 -7.57 -3.88 4.34
C SER A 312 -7.43 -5.31 3.79
N MET A 313 -7.50 -6.34 4.64
CA MET A 313 -7.36 -7.75 4.23
C MET A 313 -8.51 -8.24 3.35
N PHE A 314 -9.74 -7.77 3.57
CA PHE A 314 -10.86 -8.14 2.70
C PHE A 314 -10.62 -7.73 1.23
N GLY A 315 -10.12 -6.51 0.98
CA GLY A 315 -9.86 -6.04 -0.38
C GLY A 315 -8.60 -6.61 -1.02
N ASN A 316 -7.55 -6.90 -0.25
CA ASN A 316 -6.37 -7.58 -0.76
C ASN A 316 -6.67 -9.04 -1.13
N LEU A 317 -7.51 -9.73 -0.34
CA LEU A 317 -7.95 -11.08 -0.65
C LEU A 317 -8.88 -11.11 -1.89
N GLU A 318 -9.79 -10.16 -2.05
CA GLU A 318 -10.59 -9.98 -3.28
C GLU A 318 -9.76 -9.59 -4.51
N GLY A 319 -8.58 -8.97 -4.31
CA GLY A 319 -7.58 -8.79 -5.36
C GLY A 319 -6.94 -10.10 -5.86
N VAL A 320 -7.13 -11.21 -5.14
CA VAL A 320 -6.62 -12.55 -5.48
C VAL A 320 -7.75 -13.51 -5.89
N LEU A 321 -8.84 -13.57 -5.10
CA LEU A 321 -9.95 -14.50 -5.32
C LEU A 321 -10.66 -14.24 -6.67
N THR A 322 -11.14 -13.02 -6.87
CA THR A 322 -11.94 -12.64 -8.05
C THR A 322 -11.19 -12.88 -9.37
N PRO A 323 -9.92 -12.49 -9.54
CA PRO A 323 -9.17 -12.77 -10.77
C PRO A 323 -8.91 -14.28 -11.02
N LEU A 324 -8.68 -15.08 -9.98
CA LEU A 324 -8.50 -16.53 -10.13
C LEU A 324 -9.81 -17.27 -10.48
N HIS A 325 -10.94 -16.79 -9.96
CA HIS A 325 -12.27 -17.28 -10.33
C HIS A 325 -12.60 -16.95 -11.80
N ASP A 326 -12.40 -15.70 -12.22
CA ASP A 326 -12.59 -15.26 -13.62
C ASP A 326 -11.71 -16.02 -14.63
N LEU A 327 -10.54 -16.51 -14.21
CA LEU A 327 -9.65 -17.35 -15.03
C LEU A 327 -10.18 -18.78 -15.29
N LYS A 328 -11.25 -19.22 -14.62
CA LYS A 328 -11.86 -20.56 -14.75
C LYS A 328 -10.90 -21.73 -14.47
N LEU A 329 -9.87 -21.49 -13.66
CA LEU A 329 -8.93 -22.53 -13.18
C LEU A 329 -9.54 -23.40 -12.07
N VAL A 330 -10.65 -22.95 -11.46
CA VAL A 330 -11.35 -23.64 -10.38
C VAL A 330 -12.26 -24.73 -10.94
N PRO A 331 -12.19 -26.00 -10.47
CA PRO A 331 -13.13 -27.04 -10.87
C PRO A 331 -14.55 -26.73 -10.40
N LYS A 332 -15.56 -26.87 -11.27
CA LYS A 332 -16.98 -26.57 -10.98
C LYS A 332 -17.61 -27.34 -9.80
N TRP A 333 -16.94 -28.34 -9.22
CA TRP A 333 -17.44 -29.00 -8.00
C TRP A 333 -17.08 -28.22 -6.72
N MET A 334 -16.10 -27.33 -6.78
CA MET A 334 -15.51 -26.67 -5.62
C MET A 334 -16.35 -25.46 -5.20
N PRO A 335 -16.93 -25.44 -3.99
CA PRO A 335 -17.67 -24.28 -3.49
C PRO A 335 -16.69 -23.15 -3.11
N ASN A 336 -17.18 -21.90 -3.17
CA ASN A 336 -16.36 -20.69 -3.01
C ASN A 336 -15.68 -20.59 -1.64
N GLU A 337 -16.30 -21.13 -0.60
CA GLU A 337 -15.79 -21.21 0.77
C GLU A 337 -14.56 -22.13 0.83
N LEU A 338 -14.60 -23.27 0.14
CA LEU A 338 -13.47 -24.21 0.06
C LEU A 338 -12.33 -23.63 -0.77
N PHE A 339 -12.64 -22.98 -1.90
CA PHE A 339 -11.65 -22.30 -2.73
C PHE A 339 -10.92 -21.19 -1.94
N THR A 340 -11.68 -20.39 -1.20
CA THR A 340 -11.15 -19.34 -0.31
C THR A 340 -10.29 -19.93 0.81
N ALA A 341 -10.75 -21.00 1.46
CA ALA A 341 -9.99 -21.68 2.51
C ALA A 341 -8.65 -22.25 2.01
N ILE A 342 -8.62 -22.80 0.79
CA ILE A 342 -7.38 -23.29 0.15
C ILE A 342 -6.40 -22.13 -0.09
N ILE A 343 -6.87 -20.98 -0.60
CA ILE A 343 -6.01 -19.81 -0.83
C ILE A 343 -5.50 -19.22 0.49
N CYS A 344 -6.33 -19.12 1.52
CA CYS A 344 -5.91 -18.70 2.86
C CYS A 344 -4.88 -19.67 3.48
N LEU A 345 -5.01 -20.98 3.25
CA LEU A 345 -4.03 -21.97 3.70
C LEU A 345 -2.68 -21.83 2.96
N VAL A 346 -2.70 -21.58 1.65
CA VAL A 346 -1.47 -21.31 0.87
C VAL A 346 -0.80 -20.03 1.34
N LEU A 347 -1.56 -18.95 1.54
CA LEU A 347 -1.07 -17.68 2.08
C LEU A 347 -0.43 -17.87 3.47
N PHE A 348 -1.09 -18.61 4.36
CA PHE A 348 -0.58 -18.94 5.69
C PHE A 348 0.75 -19.71 5.63
N LEU A 349 0.81 -20.80 4.84
CA LEU A 349 2.00 -21.64 4.72
C LEU A 349 3.22 -20.87 4.17
N VAL A 350 3.01 -19.94 3.24
CA VAL A 350 4.08 -19.08 2.72
C VAL A 350 4.46 -17.98 3.72
N ALA A 351 3.50 -17.41 4.46
CA ALA A 351 3.75 -16.36 5.45
C ALA A 351 4.56 -16.84 6.68
N LEU A 352 4.68 -18.15 6.92
CA LEU A 352 5.54 -18.71 7.98
C LEU A 352 7.01 -18.24 7.92
N ILE A 353 7.48 -17.77 6.76
CA ILE A 353 8.82 -17.17 6.63
C ILE A 353 9.02 -15.94 7.55
N PHE A 354 7.97 -15.16 7.81
CA PHE A 354 8.02 -14.00 8.70
C PHE A 354 7.90 -14.38 10.20
N CYS A 355 7.61 -15.65 10.51
CA CYS A 355 7.61 -16.18 11.87
C CYS A 355 8.99 -16.75 12.30
N LEU A 356 9.98 -16.74 11.39
CA LEU A 356 11.36 -17.13 11.70
C LEU A 356 12.06 -16.09 12.59
N GLY A 357 13.18 -16.46 13.22
CA GLY A 357 13.99 -15.53 14.02
C GLY A 357 14.61 -14.36 13.24
N SER A 358 14.62 -14.42 11.91
CA SER A 358 14.97 -13.35 10.98
C SER A 358 13.75 -12.70 10.29
N GLY A 359 12.54 -13.02 10.74
CA GLY A 359 11.28 -12.72 10.06
C GLY A 359 11.00 -11.23 9.81
N ASN A 360 11.46 -10.32 10.68
CA ASN A 360 11.29 -8.88 10.43
C ASN A 360 12.07 -8.42 9.19
N TYR A 361 13.32 -8.87 9.00
CA TYR A 361 14.12 -8.49 7.83
C TYR A 361 13.43 -8.91 6.53
N TRP A 362 12.82 -10.11 6.52
CA TRP A 362 11.98 -10.56 5.40
C TRP A 362 10.77 -9.65 5.18
N LEU A 363 10.08 -9.23 6.24
CA LEU A 363 8.93 -8.34 6.16
C LEU A 363 9.33 -6.95 5.62
N GLU A 364 10.41 -6.38 6.13
CA GLU A 364 10.99 -5.10 5.71
C GLU A 364 11.33 -5.09 4.21
N ILE A 365 11.98 -6.15 3.72
CA ILE A 365 12.32 -6.33 2.30
C ILE A 365 11.05 -6.43 1.44
N PHE A 366 10.10 -7.31 1.80
CA PHE A 366 8.86 -7.46 1.03
C PHE A 366 8.08 -6.14 0.96
N ASN A 367 7.93 -5.46 2.09
CA ASN A 367 7.13 -4.25 2.21
C ASN A 367 7.74 -3.07 1.42
N SER A 368 9.07 -2.95 1.43
CA SER A 368 9.82 -1.91 0.68
C SER A 368 9.77 -2.11 -0.83
N TYR A 369 10.00 -3.34 -1.32
CA TYR A 369 10.17 -3.62 -2.75
C TYR A 369 8.88 -3.99 -3.49
N VAL A 370 7.91 -4.64 -2.84
CA VAL A 370 6.58 -4.90 -3.43
C VAL A 370 5.73 -3.63 -3.40
N GLY A 371 5.81 -2.84 -2.33
CA GLY A 371 5.04 -1.59 -2.12
C GLY A 371 5.49 -0.37 -2.94
N SER A 372 6.41 -0.53 -3.90
CA SER A 372 7.05 0.57 -4.62
C SER A 372 7.02 0.42 -6.15
N ILE A 373 7.96 -0.33 -6.73
CA ILE A 373 8.14 -0.43 -8.20
C ILE A 373 6.92 -1.04 -8.91
N PRO A 374 6.32 -2.16 -8.45
CA PRO A 374 5.17 -2.77 -9.12
C PRO A 374 3.98 -1.81 -9.26
N PHE A 375 3.63 -1.07 -8.21
CA PHE A 375 2.51 -0.13 -8.22
C PHE A 375 2.65 0.99 -9.25
N LEU A 376 3.86 1.56 -9.38
CA LEU A 376 4.11 2.62 -10.35
C LEU A 376 3.95 2.14 -11.79
N ILE A 377 4.42 0.93 -12.09
CA ILE A 377 4.36 0.37 -13.44
C ILE A 377 2.94 -0.11 -13.78
N ILE A 378 2.24 -0.77 -12.83
CA ILE A 378 0.84 -1.16 -12.99
C ILE A 378 -0.03 0.07 -13.25
N ALA A 379 -0.05 1.06 -12.34
CA ALA A 379 -0.88 2.25 -12.48
C ALA A 379 -0.58 3.04 -13.78
N PHE A 380 0.68 3.04 -14.23
CA PHE A 380 1.03 3.61 -15.54
C PHE A 380 0.36 2.86 -16.69
N PHE A 381 0.47 1.53 -16.74
CA PHE A 381 -0.18 0.74 -17.79
C PHE A 381 -1.73 0.79 -17.71
N GLU A 382 -2.32 0.91 -16.52
CA GLU A 382 -3.78 1.03 -16.35
C GLU A 382 -4.33 2.36 -16.91
N ILE A 383 -3.65 3.50 -16.69
CA ILE A 383 -4.04 4.76 -17.36
C ILE A 383 -3.84 4.65 -18.88
N ILE A 384 -2.69 4.14 -19.34
CA ILE A 384 -2.43 3.99 -20.78
C ILE A 384 -3.48 3.09 -21.46
N ALA A 385 -3.88 2.02 -20.79
CA ALA A 385 -4.92 1.09 -21.24
C ALA A 385 -6.28 1.78 -21.45
N VAL A 386 -6.80 2.52 -20.45
CA VAL A 386 -8.11 3.17 -20.56
C VAL A 386 -8.06 4.41 -21.46
N VAL A 387 -7.05 5.26 -21.31
CA VAL A 387 -7.06 6.60 -21.94
C VAL A 387 -6.69 6.55 -23.41
N TYR A 388 -5.69 5.73 -23.79
CA TYR A 388 -5.13 5.69 -25.15
C TYR A 388 -5.52 4.45 -25.95
N ILE A 389 -5.67 3.28 -25.31
CA ILE A 389 -6.00 2.02 -26.01
C ILE A 389 -7.51 1.79 -26.10
N TYR A 390 -8.25 1.95 -24.99
CA TYR A 390 -9.71 1.93 -24.99
C TYR A 390 -10.32 3.22 -25.56
N GLY A 391 -9.68 4.35 -25.24
CA GLY A 391 -9.93 5.67 -25.81
C GLY A 391 -10.79 6.56 -24.92
N ILE A 392 -10.25 7.72 -24.54
CA ILE A 392 -10.91 8.73 -23.69
C ILE A 392 -12.30 9.20 -24.19
N GLY A 393 -12.55 9.12 -25.50
CA GLY A 393 -13.86 9.39 -26.10
C GLY A 393 -14.91 8.38 -25.60
N ARG A 394 -14.71 7.11 -25.95
CA ARG A 394 -15.56 5.98 -25.51
C ARG A 394 -15.73 5.96 -24.00
N PHE A 395 -14.64 6.10 -23.24
CA PHE A 395 -14.70 6.15 -21.78
C PHE A 395 -15.54 7.34 -21.24
N SER A 396 -15.55 8.48 -21.93
CA SER A 396 -16.45 9.60 -21.60
C SER A 396 -17.92 9.30 -21.92
N ASP A 397 -18.19 8.52 -22.97
CA ASP A 397 -19.54 8.08 -23.36
C ASP A 397 -20.08 7.03 -22.37
N ASP A 398 -19.22 6.11 -21.91
CA ASP A 398 -19.54 5.12 -20.88
C ASP A 398 -19.82 5.77 -19.51
N LEU A 399 -19.03 6.78 -19.13
CA LEU A 399 -19.27 7.59 -17.93
C LEU A 399 -20.60 8.38 -18.03
N GLU A 400 -20.97 8.87 -19.21
CA GLU A 400 -22.27 9.50 -19.44
C GLU A 400 -23.43 8.50 -19.31
N PHE A 401 -23.28 7.28 -19.81
CA PHE A 401 -24.25 6.20 -19.64
C PHE A 401 -24.45 5.79 -18.16
N MET A 402 -23.37 5.76 -17.38
CA MET A 402 -23.41 5.34 -15.97
C MET A 402 -23.88 6.45 -15.01
N THR A 403 -23.38 7.68 -15.18
CA THR A 403 -23.64 8.80 -14.24
C THR A 403 -24.70 9.80 -14.74
N GLY A 404 -25.09 9.71 -16.02
CA GLY A 404 -25.92 10.70 -16.70
C GLY A 404 -25.16 11.97 -17.10
N ARG A 405 -23.82 11.99 -17.02
CA ARG A 405 -22.99 13.20 -17.26
C ARG A 405 -21.64 12.82 -17.90
N ARG A 406 -21.15 13.63 -18.85
CA ARG A 406 -19.76 13.51 -19.33
C ARG A 406 -18.77 14.04 -18.29
N PRO A 407 -17.59 13.42 -18.14
CA PRO A 407 -16.55 13.91 -17.24
C PRO A 407 -16.05 15.30 -17.64
N ASN A 408 -15.87 16.14 -16.62
CA ASN A 408 -15.38 17.51 -16.70
C ASN A 408 -13.97 17.60 -17.33
N ILE A 409 -13.62 18.80 -17.84
CA ILE A 409 -12.31 19.08 -18.45
C ILE A 409 -11.16 18.73 -17.49
N PHE A 410 -11.32 19.01 -16.20
CA PHE A 410 -10.37 18.66 -15.15
C PHE A 410 -9.97 17.17 -15.17
N TRP A 411 -10.95 16.26 -15.12
CA TRP A 411 -10.69 14.82 -15.14
C TRP A 411 -9.99 14.39 -16.43
N LYS A 412 -10.45 14.89 -17.57
CA LYS A 412 -9.86 14.61 -18.89
C LYS A 412 -8.40 15.05 -18.98
N VAL A 413 -8.05 16.25 -18.49
CA VAL A 413 -6.67 16.76 -18.50
C VAL A 413 -5.78 15.98 -17.51
N CYS A 414 -6.33 15.56 -16.36
CA CYS A 414 -5.59 14.69 -15.44
C CYS A 414 -5.24 13.35 -16.11
N TRP A 415 -6.24 12.65 -16.66
CA TRP A 415 -6.06 11.36 -17.33
C TRP A 415 -5.19 11.41 -18.60
N LEU A 416 -5.31 12.46 -19.42
CA LEU A 416 -4.57 12.59 -20.70
C LEU A 416 -3.15 13.13 -20.57
N VAL A 417 -2.82 13.83 -19.47
CA VAL A 417 -1.55 14.57 -19.37
C VAL A 417 -0.95 14.45 -17.96
N ILE A 418 -1.65 14.93 -16.94
CA ILE A 418 -1.02 15.18 -15.63
C ILE A 418 -0.64 13.87 -14.93
N SER A 419 -1.59 12.94 -14.77
CA SER A 419 -1.36 11.69 -14.05
C SER A 419 -0.34 10.76 -14.75
N PRO A 420 -0.34 10.60 -16.10
CA PRO A 420 0.75 9.92 -16.81
C PRO A 420 2.14 10.56 -16.58
N LEU A 421 2.25 11.88 -16.67
CA LEU A 421 3.53 12.58 -16.47
C LEU A 421 4.02 12.50 -15.02
N MET A 422 3.12 12.56 -14.03
CA MET A 422 3.47 12.38 -12.62
C MET A 422 3.96 10.96 -12.31
N LEU A 423 3.36 9.93 -12.92
CA LEU A 423 3.83 8.54 -12.80
C LEU A 423 5.22 8.37 -13.44
N GLN A 424 5.43 8.92 -14.65
CA GLN A 424 6.73 8.87 -15.32
C GLN A 424 7.82 9.64 -14.56
N LEU A 425 7.52 10.83 -14.05
CA LEU A 425 8.42 11.63 -13.22
C LEU A 425 8.80 10.88 -11.93
N ARG A 426 7.83 10.29 -11.24
CA ARG A 426 8.08 9.52 -10.02
C ARG A 426 8.91 8.25 -10.30
N PHE A 427 8.70 7.60 -11.43
CA PHE A 427 9.51 6.46 -11.87
C PHE A 427 10.96 6.88 -12.22
N LEU A 428 11.15 8.01 -12.89
CA LEU A 428 12.48 8.58 -13.17
C LEU A 428 13.22 8.98 -11.89
N ILE A 429 12.55 9.66 -10.96
CA ILE A 429 13.12 10.01 -9.64
C ILE A 429 13.52 8.75 -8.88
N LEU A 430 12.71 7.69 -8.91
CA LEU A 430 13.02 6.42 -8.26
C LEU A 430 14.30 5.78 -8.84
N ILE A 431 14.44 5.71 -10.17
CA ILE A 431 15.67 5.22 -10.82
C ILE A 431 16.88 6.08 -10.41
N LEU A 432 16.76 7.41 -10.48
CA LEU A 432 17.84 8.31 -10.08
C LEU A 432 18.23 8.15 -8.61
N SER A 433 17.27 7.88 -7.71
CA SER A 433 17.55 7.63 -6.28
C SER A 433 18.24 6.29 -6.03
N VAL A 434 18.02 5.26 -6.86
CA VAL A 434 18.76 3.99 -6.78
C VAL A 434 20.22 4.15 -7.25
N GLN A 435 20.48 5.14 -8.11
CA GLN A 435 21.84 5.50 -8.56
C GLN A 435 22.63 6.36 -7.57
N VAL A 436 21.99 6.92 -6.53
CA VAL A 436 22.61 7.86 -5.58
C VAL A 436 22.62 7.25 -4.18
N ASN A 437 23.79 6.77 -3.75
CA ASN A 437 23.99 6.26 -2.40
C ASN A 437 23.66 7.34 -1.36
N PHE A 438 22.69 7.08 -0.50
CA PHE A 438 22.51 7.84 0.73
C PHE A 438 23.63 7.46 1.74
N PRO A 439 24.12 8.41 2.54
CA PRO A 439 25.14 8.15 3.55
C PRO A 439 24.49 7.55 4.82
N ASP A 440 24.14 6.27 4.76
CA ASP A 440 23.48 5.58 5.88
C ASP A 440 24.41 5.39 7.10
N THR A 441 23.86 5.65 8.28
CA THR A 441 24.55 5.50 9.57
C THR A 441 24.66 4.03 9.97
N GLU A 442 25.85 3.45 9.83
CA GLU A 442 26.25 2.11 10.31
C GLU A 442 25.19 1.00 10.18
N VAL A 443 24.74 0.74 8.95
CA VAL A 443 23.91 -0.43 8.63
C VAL A 443 24.78 -1.56 8.08
N LEU A 444 24.59 -2.79 8.59
CA LEU A 444 25.25 -3.99 8.06
C LEU A 444 24.84 -4.20 6.59
N PRO A 445 25.80 -4.36 5.64
CA PRO A 445 25.46 -4.50 4.23
C PRO A 445 24.70 -5.80 3.98
N TYR A 446 23.56 -5.69 3.29
CA TYR A 446 22.77 -6.85 2.85
C TYR A 446 23.60 -7.73 1.89
N PRO A 447 23.65 -9.06 2.07
CA PRO A 447 24.34 -9.97 1.14
C PRO A 447 23.79 -9.94 -0.29
N ASP A 448 24.62 -10.22 -1.29
CA ASP A 448 24.25 -10.16 -2.71
C ASP A 448 23.01 -10.99 -3.09
N TRP A 449 22.78 -12.11 -2.41
CA TRP A 449 21.59 -12.94 -2.62
C TRP A 449 20.29 -12.26 -2.17
N VAL A 450 20.35 -11.33 -1.21
CA VAL A 450 19.22 -10.50 -0.81
C VAL A 450 18.89 -9.51 -1.92
N PHE A 451 19.89 -8.87 -2.53
CA PHE A 451 19.68 -7.98 -3.68
C PHE A 451 18.99 -8.71 -4.85
N ALA A 452 19.39 -9.96 -5.14
CA ALA A 452 18.73 -10.80 -6.13
C ALA A 452 17.24 -11.06 -5.80
N ILE A 453 16.89 -11.24 -4.51
CA ILE A 453 15.51 -11.35 -4.05
C ILE A 453 14.75 -10.03 -4.18
N CYS A 454 15.35 -8.89 -3.84
CA CYS A 454 14.73 -7.56 -4.01
C CYS A 454 14.37 -7.30 -5.49
N VAL A 455 15.30 -7.60 -6.41
CA VAL A 455 15.07 -7.53 -7.86
C VAL A 455 13.95 -8.49 -8.28
N LEU A 456 13.92 -9.72 -7.77
CA LEU A 456 12.87 -10.70 -8.05
C LEU A 456 11.48 -10.21 -7.57
N LEU A 457 11.38 -9.68 -6.35
CA LEU A 457 10.12 -9.18 -5.76
C LEU A 457 9.54 -7.98 -6.53
N SER A 458 10.39 -7.08 -7.03
CA SER A 458 9.93 -5.95 -7.85
C SER A 458 9.66 -6.33 -9.31
N SER A 459 10.29 -7.37 -9.86
CA SER A 459 10.16 -7.75 -11.29
C SER A 459 9.11 -8.82 -11.57
N VAL A 460 8.96 -9.84 -10.72
CA VAL A 460 8.03 -10.97 -10.93
C VAL A 460 6.56 -10.55 -11.07
N PRO A 461 6.02 -9.55 -10.34
CA PRO A 461 4.66 -9.10 -10.61
C PRO A 461 4.55 -8.43 -11.99
N VAL A 462 5.52 -7.58 -12.33
CA VAL A 462 5.50 -6.71 -13.52
C VAL A 462 5.79 -7.47 -14.82
N ILE A 463 6.65 -8.49 -14.80
CA ILE A 463 7.07 -9.25 -15.99
C ILE A 463 5.90 -9.98 -16.67
N SER A 464 4.79 -10.20 -15.95
CA SER A 464 3.54 -10.72 -16.52
C SER A 464 2.95 -9.82 -17.63
N ILE A 465 3.18 -8.50 -17.57
CA ILE A 465 2.70 -7.52 -18.57
C ILE A 465 3.32 -7.80 -19.96
N PRO A 466 4.66 -7.75 -20.15
CA PRO A 466 5.26 -8.09 -21.44
C PRO A 466 5.10 -9.58 -21.80
N LEU A 467 5.13 -10.52 -20.84
CA LEU A 467 5.01 -11.95 -21.15
C LEU A 467 3.64 -12.29 -21.75
N VAL A 468 2.54 -11.78 -21.21
CA VAL A 468 1.20 -12.01 -21.77
C VAL A 468 1.07 -11.35 -23.15
N ALA A 469 1.61 -10.14 -23.33
CA ALA A 469 1.60 -9.47 -24.63
C ALA A 469 2.37 -10.27 -25.70
N ILE A 470 3.59 -10.73 -25.39
CA ILE A 470 4.44 -11.53 -26.29
C ILE A 470 3.78 -12.88 -26.60
N TYR A 471 3.26 -13.59 -25.60
CA TYR A 471 2.54 -14.85 -25.79
C TYR A 471 1.35 -14.69 -26.75
N ARG A 472 0.53 -13.66 -26.55
CA ARG A 472 -0.62 -13.34 -27.41
C ARG A 472 -0.19 -12.96 -28.84
N LEU A 473 0.92 -12.23 -29.00
CA LEU A 473 1.49 -11.91 -30.31
C LEU A 473 1.92 -13.19 -31.05
N ILE A 474 2.67 -14.08 -30.39
CA ILE A 474 3.10 -15.37 -30.95
C ILE A 474 1.89 -16.22 -31.35
N CYS A 475 0.91 -16.41 -30.47
CA CYS A 475 -0.31 -17.16 -30.79
C CYS A 475 -1.07 -16.56 -31.99
N ASN A 476 -1.12 -15.23 -32.12
CA ASN A 476 -1.76 -14.57 -33.27
C ASN A 476 -0.94 -14.70 -34.56
N MET A 477 0.39 -14.72 -34.49
CA MET A 477 1.26 -15.04 -35.64
C MET A 477 1.08 -16.50 -36.09
N SER A 478 1.07 -17.47 -35.17
CA SER A 478 0.81 -18.88 -35.49
C SER A 478 -0.58 -19.09 -36.09
N ARG A 479 -1.61 -18.40 -35.58
CA ARG A 479 -2.97 -18.43 -36.14
C ARG A 479 -3.06 -17.82 -37.53
N ARG A 480 -2.31 -16.74 -37.82
CA ARG A 480 -2.19 -16.19 -39.18
C ARG A 480 -1.51 -17.19 -40.11
N HIS A 481 -0.31 -17.65 -39.78
CA HIS A 481 0.41 -18.64 -40.59
C HIS A 481 -0.44 -19.90 -40.87
N TYR A 482 -1.16 -20.43 -39.87
CA TYR A 482 -2.06 -21.57 -40.09
C TYR A 482 -3.20 -21.24 -41.07
N LYS A 483 -3.86 -20.08 -40.89
CA LYS A 483 -4.91 -19.62 -41.80
C LYS A 483 -4.39 -19.39 -43.22
N ASP A 484 -3.22 -18.78 -43.35
CA ASP A 484 -2.58 -18.46 -44.61
C ASP A 484 -2.19 -19.75 -45.37
N SER A 485 -1.64 -20.75 -44.66
CA SER A 485 -1.42 -22.10 -45.19
C SER A 485 -2.72 -22.76 -45.66
N CYS A 486 -3.78 -22.76 -44.85
CA CYS A 486 -5.07 -23.32 -45.27
C CYS A 486 -5.67 -22.61 -46.49
N THR A 487 -5.48 -21.30 -46.66
CA THR A 487 -5.89 -20.61 -47.88
C THR A 487 -5.01 -20.92 -49.10
N GLY A 488 -3.74 -21.29 -48.89
CA GLY A 488 -2.87 -21.79 -49.96
C GLY A 488 -3.36 -23.12 -50.52
N ASP A 489 -3.66 -24.10 -49.66
CA ASP A 489 -4.17 -25.42 -50.07
C ASP A 489 -5.55 -25.36 -50.78
N ILE A 490 -6.34 -24.30 -50.51
CA ILE A 490 -7.63 -24.05 -51.18
C ILE A 490 -7.43 -23.42 -52.57
N ALA A 491 -6.40 -22.59 -52.76
CA ALA A 491 -6.13 -21.93 -54.05
C ALA A 491 -5.69 -22.91 -55.15
N ASP A 492 -5.04 -24.02 -54.79
CA ASP A 492 -4.55 -25.04 -55.72
C ASP A 492 -5.61 -26.13 -56.05
N LYS A 493 -6.83 -26.03 -55.49
CA LYS A 493 -7.91 -27.02 -55.68
C LYS A 493 -9.22 -26.39 -56.14
N ASN A 494 -9.30 -26.15 -57.44
CA ASN A 494 -10.54 -25.86 -58.16
C ASN A 494 -11.47 -27.09 -58.26
N GLU A 495 -11.96 -27.62 -57.13
CA GLU A 495 -13.15 -28.49 -57.12
C GLU A 495 -14.15 -28.08 -56.02
N VAL A 496 -15.43 -28.09 -56.38
CA VAL A 496 -16.52 -27.55 -55.56
C VAL A 496 -17.18 -28.67 -54.74
N LYS A 497 -16.94 -28.70 -53.41
CA LYS A 497 -18.00 -28.96 -52.40
C LYS A 497 -17.59 -28.91 -50.91
N TRP A 498 -18.61 -28.65 -50.10
CA TRP A 498 -18.75 -28.88 -48.64
C TRP A 498 -17.84 -28.11 -47.67
N ILE A 499 -18.32 -26.93 -47.28
CA ILE A 499 -18.01 -26.30 -45.99
C ILE A 499 -18.71 -27.09 -44.88
N THR A 500 -17.99 -27.91 -44.12
CA THR A 500 -18.37 -28.43 -42.78
C THR A 500 -17.07 -28.88 -42.07
N VAL A 501 -17.09 -28.96 -40.73
CA VAL A 501 -15.94 -29.31 -39.87
C VAL A 501 -14.84 -28.25 -39.80
N CYS A 502 -15.19 -27.12 -39.17
CA CYS A 502 -14.25 -26.29 -38.41
C CYS A 502 -14.78 -26.18 -36.96
N LEU A 503 -13.85 -26.03 -36.01
CA LEU A 503 -14.04 -26.23 -34.57
C LEU A 503 -14.31 -27.69 -34.15
N HIS A 504 -13.29 -28.28 -33.53
CA HIS A 504 -13.47 -28.97 -32.26
C HIS A 504 -12.39 -28.49 -31.28
#